data_AF-A0A016WGW8-F1
#
_entry.id   AF-A0A016WGW8-F1
#
_cell.length_a   1.000
_cell.length_b   1.000
_cell.length_c   1.000
_cell.angle_alpha   90.00
_cell.angle_beta   90.00
_cell.angle_gamma   90.00
#
_symmetry.space_group_name_H-M   'P 1'
#
loop_
_entity.id
_entity.type
_entity.pdbx_description
1 polymer ?
#
loop_
_entity_poly.entity_id
_entity_poly.type
_entity_poly.pdbx_seq_one_letter_code
_entity_poly.pdbx_strand_id
1 'polypeptide(L)'
;MVHFLLSRIVPASDEQKYEFALDVAAEILPEATLDLLKLSLSLRVFSPAVQLFQQMGADYSISCAAFFDVHGVTGCTPTELESAVNSAQDRDVPELLSTDHIYGKETSPKMIVIVYGDIGSQEWLQLHNKASELTSLHKVQYVLRHYKNNGRNLNPLSLSGYGVELAIKNMEYKAVDDSIVKKDSVEADLHGFNFKLLKELHPDVSDSLDAFRMHLKEIEELAPLKQWQVQDLAFQASQRIVSEGAYNALETLKELSQNFPTHARSIARETVSQELREAIELNQKEHLSDAGLDPGESMLFLNGISLDVDSMDMFQLLDIIKQEERISSGFMNMGLKREYLSILSGLEFADEKTKYAVDYRDAYPMYLNNLDTDKRYQHWRNSVKLLLEPYYPGMIRPIARNLFNLIFVVDPAERRSRNLMKIAYSFFKHDIPLRIGLIFAVNNDKNASGLNDSGVALLNLFNFLAIDSSNHEALKLINEMLDQYRTQDEIDPSDIKTWFESNYGDADYLDVFGPKSDYDNGRK
;
A
#
# COMPACT_ATOMS: atom_id res chain seq x y z
N MET A 1 -7.93 -38.52 -1.83
CA MET A 1 -8.68 -37.33 -1.37
C MET A 1 -9.64 -36.82 -2.45
N VAL A 2 -9.18 -36.47 -3.66
CA VAL A 2 -10.01 -35.89 -4.74
C VAL A 2 -11.22 -36.75 -5.15
N HIS A 3 -11.05 -38.06 -5.30
CA HIS A 3 -12.16 -38.97 -5.66
C HIS A 3 -13.25 -39.08 -4.58
N PHE A 4 -12.93 -38.75 -3.32
CA PHE A 4 -13.84 -38.73 -2.17
C PHE A 4 -14.60 -37.38 -2.07
N LEU A 5 -13.96 -36.28 -2.50
CA LEU A 5 -14.59 -34.95 -2.59
C LEU A 5 -15.73 -34.96 -3.64
N LEU A 6 -15.54 -35.66 -4.76
CA LEU A 6 -16.47 -35.68 -5.90
C LEU A 6 -17.82 -36.35 -5.63
N SER A 7 -17.87 -37.38 -4.79
CA SER A 7 -19.11 -38.15 -4.58
C SER A 7 -20.14 -37.42 -3.70
N ARG A 8 -19.71 -36.40 -2.94
CA ARG A 8 -20.56 -35.64 -2.02
C ARG A 8 -20.93 -34.23 -2.49
N ILE A 9 -20.16 -33.62 -3.39
CA ILE A 9 -20.36 -32.20 -3.77
C ILE A 9 -21.53 -31.99 -4.77
N VAL A 10 -21.91 -32.99 -5.55
CA VAL A 10 -22.69 -32.78 -6.79
C VAL A 10 -24.22 -32.63 -6.57
N PRO A 11 -24.84 -33.07 -5.47
CA PRO A 11 -26.17 -32.58 -5.10
C PRO A 11 -26.23 -32.08 -3.64
N ALA A 12 -25.25 -31.30 -3.21
CA ALA A 12 -25.21 -30.72 -1.86
C ALA A 12 -25.71 -29.26 -1.83
N SER A 13 -26.46 -28.89 -0.79
CA SER A 13 -26.78 -27.48 -0.50
C SER A 13 -25.50 -26.67 -0.24
N ASP A 14 -25.56 -25.34 -0.37
CA ASP A 14 -24.38 -24.50 -0.11
C ASP A 14 -23.88 -24.63 1.33
N GLU A 15 -24.79 -24.82 2.29
CA GLU A 15 -24.48 -25.15 3.69
C GLU A 15 -23.73 -26.49 3.82
N GLN A 16 -24.19 -27.55 3.14
CA GLN A 16 -23.50 -28.83 3.17
C GLN A 16 -22.11 -28.77 2.53
N LYS A 17 -21.93 -27.96 1.48
CA LYS A 17 -20.61 -27.72 0.88
C LYS A 17 -19.70 -26.96 1.81
N TYR A 18 -20.25 -25.98 2.54
CA TYR A 18 -19.52 -25.20 3.53
C TYR A 18 -19.04 -26.07 4.70
N GLU A 19 -19.93 -26.84 5.32
CA GLU A 19 -19.57 -27.74 6.43
C GLU A 19 -18.54 -28.79 5.99
N PHE A 20 -18.73 -29.40 4.82
CA PHE A 20 -17.77 -30.35 4.28
C PHE A 20 -16.39 -29.73 4.00
N ALA A 21 -16.35 -28.49 3.50
CA ALA A 21 -15.10 -27.78 3.29
C ALA A 21 -14.40 -27.47 4.62
N LEU A 22 -15.15 -27.13 5.67
CA LEU A 22 -14.59 -26.91 7.01
C LEU A 22 -14.07 -28.20 7.63
N ASP A 23 -14.78 -29.33 7.49
CA ASP A 23 -14.33 -30.63 7.98
C ASP A 23 -12.99 -31.02 7.36
N VAL A 24 -12.86 -30.86 6.04
CA VAL A 24 -11.61 -31.14 5.32
C VAL A 24 -10.51 -30.15 5.71
N ALA A 25 -10.85 -28.87 5.89
CA ALA A 25 -9.89 -27.87 6.32
C ALA A 25 -9.39 -28.13 7.76
N ALA A 26 -10.23 -28.64 8.65
CA ALA A 26 -9.87 -28.96 10.03
C ALA A 26 -8.81 -30.07 10.15
N GLU A 27 -8.70 -30.95 9.16
CA GLU A 27 -7.63 -31.96 9.12
C GLU A 27 -6.25 -31.35 8.81
N ILE A 28 -6.22 -30.16 8.19
CA ILE A 28 -4.99 -29.52 7.68
C ILE A 28 -4.61 -28.30 8.52
N LEU A 29 -5.59 -27.55 9.00
CA LEU A 29 -5.43 -26.23 9.61
C LEU A 29 -5.62 -26.28 11.14
N PRO A 30 -4.83 -25.51 11.91
CA PRO A 30 -5.11 -25.22 13.31
C PRO A 30 -6.50 -24.58 13.54
N GLU A 31 -7.02 -24.73 14.76
CA GLU A 31 -8.34 -24.18 15.15
C GLU A 31 -8.45 -22.66 14.94
N ALA A 32 -7.42 -21.89 15.30
CA ALA A 32 -7.41 -20.44 15.13
C ALA A 32 -7.48 -20.01 13.64
N THR A 33 -6.76 -20.71 12.76
CA THR A 33 -6.84 -20.47 11.31
C THR A 33 -8.16 -20.90 10.71
N LEU A 34 -8.83 -21.88 11.30
CA LEU A 34 -10.15 -22.33 10.87
C LEU A 34 -11.20 -21.23 11.14
N ASP A 35 -11.15 -20.58 12.30
CA ASP A 35 -12.05 -19.45 12.58
C ASP A 35 -11.76 -18.25 11.66
N LEU A 36 -10.50 -18.02 11.32
CA LEU A 36 -10.12 -17.03 10.33
C LEU A 36 -10.64 -17.37 8.92
N LEU A 37 -10.66 -18.66 8.56
CA LEU A 37 -11.26 -19.14 7.32
C LEU A 37 -12.77 -18.90 7.31
N LYS A 38 -13.48 -19.17 8.41
CA LYS A 38 -14.92 -18.85 8.54
C LYS A 38 -15.17 -17.37 8.29
N LEU A 39 -14.40 -16.50 8.95
CA LEU A 39 -14.50 -15.05 8.78
C LEU A 39 -14.22 -14.63 7.32
N SER A 40 -13.16 -15.17 6.71
CA SER A 40 -12.83 -14.94 5.30
C SER A 40 -13.95 -15.34 4.34
N LEU A 41 -14.66 -16.44 4.64
CA LEU A 41 -15.79 -16.92 3.84
C LEU A 41 -17.02 -16.01 4.02
N SER A 42 -17.29 -15.55 5.26
CA SER A 42 -18.35 -14.57 5.53
C SER A 42 -18.10 -13.21 4.85
N LEU A 43 -16.84 -12.78 4.78
CA LEU A 43 -16.42 -11.56 4.09
C LEU A 43 -16.30 -11.72 2.56
N ARG A 44 -16.40 -12.96 2.04
CA ARG A 44 -16.33 -13.26 0.60
C ARG A 44 -15.05 -12.75 -0.08
N VAL A 45 -13.94 -12.79 0.64
CA VAL A 45 -12.64 -12.22 0.20
C VAL A 45 -12.17 -12.78 -1.15
N PHE A 46 -12.42 -14.06 -1.43
CA PHE A 46 -11.97 -14.71 -2.66
C PHE A 46 -12.94 -14.60 -3.84
N SER A 47 -14.14 -14.01 -3.65
CA SER A 47 -15.13 -13.87 -4.74
C SER A 47 -14.62 -13.06 -5.94
N PRO A 48 -13.88 -11.94 -5.77
CA PRO A 48 -13.31 -11.20 -6.90
C PRO A 48 -12.30 -12.02 -7.71
N ALA A 49 -11.46 -12.83 -7.05
CA ALA A 49 -10.49 -13.68 -7.71
C ALA A 49 -11.17 -14.78 -8.55
N VAL A 50 -12.23 -15.40 -8.00
CA VAL A 50 -13.04 -16.37 -8.75
C VAL A 50 -13.72 -15.71 -9.95
N GLN A 51 -14.24 -14.49 -9.79
CA GLN A 51 -14.86 -13.75 -10.89
C GLN A 51 -13.86 -13.40 -12.00
N LEU A 52 -12.62 -13.04 -11.64
CA LEU A 52 -11.53 -12.82 -12.59
C LEU A 52 -11.27 -14.07 -13.44
N PHE A 53 -11.15 -15.23 -12.79
CA PHE A 53 -10.96 -16.50 -13.50
C PHE A 53 -12.13 -16.88 -14.40
N GLN A 54 -13.37 -16.61 -13.96
CA GLN A 54 -14.55 -16.84 -14.78
C GLN A 54 -14.56 -15.96 -16.03
N GLN A 55 -14.20 -14.68 -15.89
CA GLN A 55 -14.14 -13.75 -17.01
C GLN A 55 -13.06 -14.17 -18.01
N MET A 56 -11.85 -14.50 -17.53
CA MET A 56 -10.77 -15.00 -18.39
C MET A 56 -11.17 -16.29 -19.12
N GLY A 57 -11.81 -17.23 -18.43
CA GLY A 57 -12.28 -18.46 -19.06
C GLY A 57 -13.38 -18.23 -20.11
N ALA A 58 -14.23 -17.23 -19.91
CA ALA A 58 -15.28 -16.88 -20.85
C ALA A 58 -14.74 -16.29 -22.16
N ASP A 59 -13.61 -15.56 -22.12
CA ASP A 59 -13.00 -14.96 -23.29
C ASP A 59 -12.55 -16.00 -24.33
N TYR A 60 -12.15 -17.20 -23.89
CA TYR A 60 -11.76 -18.29 -24.79
C TYR A 60 -12.91 -18.84 -25.65
N SER A 61 -14.17 -18.58 -25.29
CA SER A 61 -15.36 -19.02 -26.04
C SER A 61 -15.41 -20.53 -26.35
N ILE A 62 -14.85 -21.36 -25.46
CA ILE A 62 -14.80 -22.83 -25.61
C ILE A 62 -16.08 -23.47 -25.04
N SER A 63 -16.66 -24.42 -25.78
CA SER A 63 -17.93 -25.07 -25.42
C SER A 63 -17.82 -26.16 -24.34
N CYS A 64 -16.62 -26.52 -23.92
CA CYS A 64 -16.37 -27.58 -22.95
C CYS A 64 -16.70 -27.13 -21.51
N ALA A 65 -17.08 -28.09 -20.66
CA ALA A 65 -17.32 -27.85 -19.24
C ALA A 65 -16.03 -27.56 -18.46
N ALA A 66 -14.93 -28.19 -18.87
CA ALA A 66 -13.57 -27.90 -18.44
C ALA A 66 -12.64 -27.95 -19.66
N PHE A 67 -11.61 -27.12 -19.67
CA PHE A 67 -10.60 -27.07 -20.73
C PHE A 67 -9.24 -26.71 -20.15
N PHE A 68 -8.18 -26.92 -20.91
CA PHE A 68 -6.83 -26.51 -20.55
C PHE A 68 -6.29 -25.49 -21.53
N ASP A 69 -5.28 -24.73 -21.12
CA ASP A 69 -4.45 -23.86 -21.93
C ASP A 69 -2.97 -24.18 -21.66
N VAL A 70 -2.23 -24.51 -22.72
CA VAL A 70 -0.78 -24.69 -22.71
C VAL A 70 -0.15 -23.76 -23.74
N HIS A 71 0.35 -22.62 -23.27
CA HIS A 71 1.04 -21.61 -24.08
C HIS A 71 0.22 -21.22 -25.33
N GLY A 72 -1.09 -21.02 -25.17
CA GLY A 72 -2.02 -20.60 -26.22
C GLY A 72 -2.72 -21.74 -26.96
N VAL A 73 -2.36 -23.01 -26.72
CA VAL A 73 -3.12 -24.16 -27.25
C VAL A 73 -4.11 -24.65 -26.23
N THR A 74 -5.38 -24.57 -26.61
CA THR A 74 -6.50 -25.01 -25.79
C THR A 74 -7.06 -26.35 -26.24
N GLY A 75 -7.50 -27.16 -25.29
CA GLY A 75 -8.18 -28.43 -25.57
C GLY A 75 -9.01 -28.90 -24.39
N CYS A 76 -9.75 -29.99 -24.58
CA CYS A 76 -10.70 -30.48 -23.57
C CYS A 76 -10.40 -31.90 -23.10
N THR A 77 -9.60 -32.66 -23.86
CA THR A 77 -9.32 -34.06 -23.53
C THR A 77 -7.93 -34.26 -22.91
N PRO A 78 -7.74 -35.26 -22.03
CA PRO A 78 -6.43 -35.57 -21.44
C PRO A 78 -5.37 -35.96 -22.47
N THR A 79 -5.78 -36.53 -23.61
CA THR A 79 -4.88 -36.91 -24.70
C THR A 79 -4.36 -35.69 -25.47
N GLU A 80 -5.22 -34.68 -25.68
CA GLU A 80 -4.82 -33.40 -26.27
C GLU A 80 -3.89 -32.63 -25.32
N LEU A 81 -4.08 -32.77 -24.00
CA LEU A 81 -3.20 -32.12 -23.03
C LEU A 81 -1.76 -32.61 -23.15
N GLU A 82 -1.56 -33.92 -23.29
CA GLU A 82 -0.22 -34.51 -23.42
C GLU A 82 0.44 -34.11 -24.75
N SER A 83 -0.32 -34.04 -25.85
CA SER A 83 0.22 -33.56 -27.13
C SER A 83 0.54 -32.07 -27.09
N ALA A 84 -0.28 -31.26 -26.41
CA ALA A 84 -0.03 -29.83 -26.24
C ALA A 84 1.26 -29.57 -25.47
N VAL A 85 1.50 -30.28 -24.35
CA VAL A 85 2.74 -30.18 -23.55
C VAL A 85 3.98 -30.55 -24.36
N ASN A 86 3.90 -31.62 -25.16
CA ASN A 86 5.04 -32.05 -25.99
C ASN A 86 5.39 -31.04 -27.11
N SER A 87 4.44 -30.15 -27.49
CA SER A 87 4.63 -29.13 -28.53
C SER A 87 4.90 -27.72 -28.00
N ALA A 88 5.06 -27.56 -26.68
CA ALA A 88 5.08 -26.25 -26.02
C ALA A 88 6.47 -25.57 -25.92
N GLN A 89 7.56 -26.27 -26.29
CA GLN A 89 8.94 -25.77 -26.11
C GLN A 89 9.25 -24.48 -26.89
N ASP A 90 8.61 -24.27 -28.04
CA ASP A 90 8.86 -23.13 -28.94
C ASP A 90 7.89 -21.95 -28.75
N ARG A 91 7.00 -22.00 -27.74
CA ARG A 91 5.94 -20.99 -27.53
C ARG A 91 6.19 -20.13 -26.31
N ASP A 92 5.73 -18.88 -26.38
CA ASP A 92 5.81 -17.94 -25.29
C ASP A 92 5.10 -18.45 -24.03
N VAL A 93 5.78 -18.31 -22.90
CA VAL A 93 5.28 -18.75 -21.60
C VAL A 93 4.22 -17.76 -21.12
N PRO A 94 3.00 -18.23 -20.74
CA PRO A 94 1.97 -17.34 -20.25
C PRO A 94 2.36 -16.72 -18.90
N GLU A 95 2.00 -15.46 -18.69
CA GLU A 95 2.18 -14.81 -17.39
C GLU A 95 1.17 -15.35 -16.37
N LEU A 96 1.69 -15.72 -15.20
CA LEU A 96 0.88 -16.18 -14.07
C LEU A 96 0.47 -14.99 -13.19
N LEU A 97 -0.73 -15.09 -12.62
CA LEU A 97 -1.27 -14.08 -11.71
C LEU A 97 -0.74 -14.32 -10.30
N SER A 98 -0.66 -13.26 -9.49
CA SER A 98 -0.28 -13.37 -8.07
C SER A 98 -1.26 -14.24 -7.26
N THR A 99 -2.51 -14.37 -7.72
CA THR A 99 -3.55 -15.21 -7.12
C THR A 99 -3.51 -16.67 -7.56
N ASP A 100 -2.69 -17.03 -8.55
CA ASP A 100 -2.62 -18.40 -9.06
C ASP A 100 -1.87 -19.31 -8.09
N HIS A 101 -2.47 -20.46 -7.78
CA HIS A 101 -1.79 -21.52 -7.03
C HIS A 101 -1.01 -22.42 -7.98
N ILE A 102 0.31 -22.43 -7.81
CA ILE A 102 1.24 -23.19 -8.66
C ILE A 102 1.62 -24.51 -7.99
N TYR A 103 1.24 -25.62 -8.61
CA TYR A 103 1.71 -26.95 -8.24
C TYR A 103 2.97 -27.30 -9.04
N GLY A 104 4.02 -27.78 -8.35
CA GLY A 104 5.31 -28.11 -8.97
C GLY A 104 6.26 -26.91 -9.18
N LYS A 105 6.32 -25.97 -8.23
CA LYS A 105 7.16 -24.75 -8.29
C LYS A 105 8.66 -25.02 -8.47
N GLU A 106 9.12 -26.21 -8.08
CA GLU A 106 10.54 -26.63 -8.13
C GLU A 106 11.01 -27.06 -9.54
N THR A 107 10.09 -27.14 -10.50
CA THR A 107 10.37 -27.66 -11.84
C THR A 107 11.14 -26.65 -12.71
N SER A 108 12.23 -27.08 -13.34
CA SER A 108 13.15 -26.24 -14.12
C SER A 108 12.73 -25.87 -15.56
N PRO A 109 11.90 -26.63 -16.31
CA PRO A 109 11.27 -26.12 -17.50
C PRO A 109 10.04 -25.27 -17.15
N LYS A 110 9.98 -24.04 -17.67
CA LYS A 110 8.82 -23.13 -17.60
C LYS A 110 7.68 -23.60 -18.53
N MET A 111 7.26 -24.86 -18.41
CA MET A 111 6.08 -25.36 -19.13
C MET A 111 4.88 -25.22 -18.22
N ILE A 112 3.96 -24.32 -18.58
CA ILE A 112 2.81 -23.97 -17.74
C ILE A 112 1.54 -24.57 -18.34
N VAL A 113 0.82 -25.33 -17.52
CA VAL A 113 -0.50 -25.88 -17.84
C VAL A 113 -1.53 -25.21 -16.95
N ILE A 114 -2.45 -24.47 -17.57
CA ILE A 114 -3.57 -23.83 -16.87
C ILE A 114 -4.84 -24.62 -17.18
N VAL A 115 -5.50 -25.18 -16.16
CA VAL A 115 -6.79 -25.85 -16.33
C VAL A 115 -7.90 -24.96 -15.82
N TYR A 116 -8.91 -24.73 -16.66
CA TYR A 116 -10.15 -24.05 -16.34
C TYR A 116 -11.25 -25.09 -16.12
N GLY A 117 -11.89 -25.10 -14.96
CA GLY A 117 -13.02 -25.99 -14.71
C GLY A 117 -13.69 -25.81 -13.34
N ASP A 118 -14.88 -26.40 -13.20
CA ASP A 118 -15.64 -26.42 -11.95
C ASP A 118 -15.18 -27.62 -11.10
N ILE A 119 -14.79 -27.35 -9.85
CA ILE A 119 -14.35 -28.40 -8.94
C ILE A 119 -15.54 -29.29 -8.62
N GLY A 120 -15.38 -30.58 -8.87
CA GLY A 120 -16.48 -31.54 -8.72
C GLY A 120 -17.07 -32.03 -10.04
N SER A 121 -16.68 -31.46 -11.19
CA SER A 121 -17.06 -32.00 -12.50
C SER A 121 -16.18 -33.20 -12.89
N GLN A 122 -16.75 -34.15 -13.65
CA GLN A 122 -16.02 -35.34 -14.09
C GLN A 122 -14.94 -34.99 -15.12
N GLU A 123 -15.23 -34.02 -15.97
CA GLU A 123 -14.35 -33.49 -17.01
C GLU A 123 -13.11 -32.84 -16.40
N TRP A 124 -13.30 -32.00 -15.37
CA TRP A 124 -12.20 -31.42 -14.61
C TRP A 124 -11.34 -32.51 -13.94
N LEU A 125 -11.94 -33.54 -13.35
CA LEU A 125 -11.19 -34.61 -12.68
C LEU A 125 -10.23 -35.33 -13.64
N GLN A 126 -10.69 -35.62 -14.86
CA GLN A 126 -9.87 -36.28 -15.87
C GLN A 126 -8.65 -35.43 -16.25
N LEU A 127 -8.85 -34.13 -16.47
CA LEU A 127 -7.77 -33.18 -16.76
C LEU A 127 -6.84 -33.00 -15.56
N HIS A 128 -7.39 -32.87 -14.35
CA HIS A 128 -6.65 -32.69 -13.11
C HIS A 128 -5.74 -33.89 -12.81
N ASN A 129 -6.24 -35.12 -12.96
CA ASN A 129 -5.45 -36.33 -12.74
C ASN A 129 -4.25 -36.39 -13.70
N LYS A 130 -4.48 -36.08 -14.99
CA LYS A 130 -3.42 -36.08 -16.01
C LYS A 130 -2.40 -34.96 -15.78
N ALA A 131 -2.86 -33.74 -15.48
CA ALA A 131 -1.97 -32.63 -15.16
C ALA A 131 -1.15 -32.89 -13.89
N SER A 132 -1.75 -33.51 -12.87
CA SER A 132 -1.06 -33.89 -11.63
C SER A 132 -0.01 -34.97 -11.86
N GLU A 133 -0.28 -35.95 -12.73
CA GLU A 133 0.70 -36.96 -13.15
C GLU A 133 1.89 -36.33 -13.90
N LEU A 134 1.63 -35.40 -14.83
CA LEU A 134 2.69 -34.70 -15.55
C LEU A 134 3.53 -33.80 -14.62
N THR A 135 2.90 -33.23 -13.60
CA THR A 135 3.58 -32.40 -12.59
C THR A 135 4.43 -33.25 -11.64
N SER A 136 3.96 -34.42 -11.19
CA SER A 136 4.76 -35.32 -10.35
C SER A 136 5.98 -35.87 -11.09
N LEU A 137 5.90 -35.99 -12.42
CA LEU A 137 7.02 -36.30 -13.30
C LEU A 137 7.96 -35.10 -13.56
N HIS A 138 7.73 -33.95 -12.92
CA HIS A 138 8.53 -32.74 -13.06
C HIS A 138 8.65 -32.26 -14.52
N LYS A 139 7.57 -32.41 -15.30
CA LYS A 139 7.53 -31.94 -16.69
C LYS A 139 6.85 -30.59 -16.86
N VAL A 140 5.88 -30.28 -16.00
CA VAL A 140 5.04 -29.09 -16.12
C VAL A 140 4.77 -28.47 -14.75
N GLN A 141 4.48 -27.18 -14.75
CA GLN A 141 3.88 -26.45 -13.64
C GLN A 141 2.36 -26.39 -13.88
N TYR A 142 1.60 -26.82 -12.89
CA TYR A 142 0.14 -26.92 -13.01
C TYR A 142 -0.56 -25.82 -12.20
N VAL A 143 -1.50 -25.14 -12.85
CA VAL A 143 -2.35 -24.10 -12.25
C VAL A 143 -3.82 -24.44 -12.50
N LEU A 144 -4.64 -24.29 -11.46
CA LEU A 144 -6.10 -24.43 -11.55
C LEU A 144 -6.77 -23.07 -11.46
N ARG A 145 -7.60 -22.74 -12.45
CA ARG A 145 -8.48 -21.57 -12.44
C ARG A 145 -9.94 -22.02 -12.43
N HIS A 146 -10.73 -21.46 -11.53
CA HIS A 146 -12.14 -21.82 -11.39
C HIS A 146 -12.95 -21.26 -12.57
N TYR A 147 -13.62 -22.14 -13.31
CA TYR A 147 -14.45 -21.75 -14.44
C TYR A 147 -15.71 -22.60 -14.51
N LYS A 148 -16.84 -21.97 -14.80
CA LYS A 148 -18.11 -22.67 -14.94
C LYS A 148 -18.84 -22.15 -16.18
N ASN A 149 -19.12 -23.06 -17.11
CA ASN A 149 -19.82 -22.75 -18.37
C ASN A 149 -21.34 -22.61 -18.21
N ASN A 150 -21.82 -22.16 -17.04
CA ASN A 150 -23.24 -21.90 -16.83
C ASN A 150 -23.51 -20.45 -17.21
N GLY A 151 -24.51 -20.23 -18.07
CA GLY A 151 -24.99 -18.88 -18.42
C GLY A 151 -25.25 -18.03 -17.18
N ARG A 152 -25.18 -16.69 -17.34
CA ARG A 152 -25.27 -15.68 -16.28
C ARG A 152 -26.09 -16.14 -15.07
N ASN A 153 -25.43 -16.41 -13.95
CA ASN A 153 -26.10 -16.63 -12.67
C ASN A 153 -26.96 -15.41 -12.35
N LEU A 154 -28.26 -15.64 -12.14
CA LEU A 154 -29.27 -14.60 -11.91
C LEU A 154 -29.27 -14.08 -10.45
N ASN A 155 -28.45 -14.68 -9.57
CA ASN A 155 -28.41 -14.32 -8.16
C ASN A 155 -27.30 -13.29 -7.91
N PRO A 156 -27.65 -12.04 -7.54
CA PRO A 156 -26.65 -11.04 -7.20
C PRO A 156 -25.89 -11.42 -5.93
N LEU A 157 -24.61 -11.08 -5.89
CA LEU A 157 -23.75 -11.30 -4.73
C LEU A 157 -24.00 -10.21 -3.68
N SER A 158 -24.47 -10.58 -2.48
CA SER A 158 -24.44 -9.69 -1.31
C SER A 158 -23.01 -9.38 -0.90
N LEU A 159 -22.69 -8.10 -0.72
CA LEU A 159 -21.39 -7.63 -0.24
C LEU A 159 -21.42 -7.46 1.29
N SER A 160 -20.26 -7.56 1.92
CA SER A 160 -20.03 -7.35 3.36
C SER A 160 -18.76 -6.51 3.56
N GLY A 161 -18.56 -6.01 4.78
CA GLY A 161 -17.39 -5.17 5.11
C GLY A 161 -17.63 -3.66 4.99
N TYR A 162 -18.86 -3.20 4.78
CA TYR A 162 -19.19 -1.77 4.76
C TYR A 162 -19.97 -1.33 6.01
N GLY A 163 -19.80 -0.07 6.40
CA GLY A 163 -20.62 0.61 7.41
C GLY A 163 -21.76 1.39 6.77
N VAL A 164 -22.85 1.58 7.50
CA VAL A 164 -23.95 2.49 7.11
C VAL A 164 -24.08 3.54 8.19
N GLU A 165 -24.05 4.81 7.77
CA GLU A 165 -24.30 5.94 8.66
C GLU A 165 -25.65 6.59 8.35
N LEU A 166 -26.33 7.03 9.39
CA LEU A 166 -27.52 7.88 9.29
C LEU A 166 -27.18 9.26 9.88
N ALA A 167 -26.63 10.13 9.03
CA ALA A 167 -26.25 11.48 9.43
C ALA A 167 -27.49 12.37 9.65
N ILE A 168 -27.64 12.90 10.87
CA ILE A 168 -28.68 13.88 11.20
C ILE A 168 -28.26 15.23 10.61
N LYS A 169 -28.93 15.68 9.54
CA LYS A 169 -28.56 16.94 8.85
C LYS A 169 -28.84 18.21 9.66
N ASN A 170 -29.84 18.20 10.54
CA ASN A 170 -30.23 19.37 11.32
C ASN A 170 -29.81 19.22 12.79
N MET A 171 -28.50 19.37 13.07
CA MET A 171 -27.97 19.39 14.44
C MET A 171 -27.89 20.80 15.05
N GLU A 172 -27.91 21.86 14.23
CA GLU A 172 -27.55 23.22 14.65
C GLU A 172 -28.64 24.03 15.38
N TYR A 173 -29.91 23.63 15.35
CA TYR A 173 -31.01 24.50 15.85
C TYR A 173 -31.29 24.43 17.35
N LYS A 174 -30.43 23.79 18.14
CA LYS A 174 -30.88 23.23 19.41
C LYS A 174 -29.91 23.35 20.60
N ALA A 175 -28.67 23.81 20.44
CA ALA A 175 -27.89 24.31 21.58
C ALA A 175 -28.46 25.68 22.00
N VAL A 176 -29.53 25.66 22.80
CA VAL A 176 -30.19 26.88 23.28
C VAL A 176 -29.19 27.67 24.11
N ASP A 177 -28.81 28.85 23.63
CA ASP A 177 -28.11 29.86 24.41
C ASP A 177 -28.99 30.22 25.62
N ASP A 178 -28.56 29.81 26.82
CA ASP A 178 -29.31 30.00 28.07
C ASP A 178 -29.53 31.50 28.39
N SER A 179 -28.90 32.43 27.66
CA SER A 179 -29.12 33.88 27.80
C SER A 179 -30.47 34.38 27.26
N ILE A 180 -31.21 33.56 26.49
CA ILE A 180 -32.49 33.96 25.85
C ILE A 180 -33.72 33.34 26.52
N VAL A 181 -33.57 32.55 27.60
CA VAL A 181 -34.73 31.94 28.29
C VAL A 181 -35.45 32.99 29.16
N LYS A 182 -36.23 33.85 28.53
CA LYS A 182 -37.36 34.53 29.19
C LYS A 182 -38.35 33.46 29.66
N LYS A 183 -38.85 33.65 30.88
CA LYS A 183 -39.91 32.87 31.54
C LYS A 183 -41.23 32.90 30.74
N ASP A 184 -41.29 32.22 29.60
CA ASP A 184 -42.57 31.86 28.99
C ASP A 184 -42.96 30.47 29.49
N SER A 185 -43.62 30.49 30.65
CA SER A 185 -44.37 29.36 31.21
C SER A 185 -45.63 29.11 30.37
N VAL A 186 -45.46 28.56 29.18
CA VAL A 186 -46.54 27.90 28.45
C VAL A 186 -46.18 26.43 28.46
N GLU A 187 -46.83 25.66 29.35
CA GLU A 187 -46.77 24.21 29.33
C GLU A 187 -47.29 23.72 27.98
N ALA A 188 -46.38 23.45 27.05
CA ALA A 188 -46.72 22.98 25.72
C ALA A 188 -47.37 21.58 25.80
N ASP A 189 -48.46 21.40 25.05
CA ASP A 189 -49.10 20.12 24.82
C ASP A 189 -48.06 19.12 24.27
N LEU A 190 -47.79 18.06 25.01
CA LEU A 190 -46.87 16.99 24.60
C LEU A 190 -47.67 15.96 23.80
N HIS A 191 -47.31 15.74 22.53
CA HIS A 191 -47.97 14.80 21.61
C HIS A 191 -49.51 14.95 21.51
N GLY A 192 -50.03 16.17 21.66
CA GLY A 192 -51.47 16.45 21.62
C GLY A 192 -52.25 16.15 22.90
N PHE A 193 -51.56 15.80 24.00
CA PHE A 193 -52.16 15.67 25.33
C PHE A 193 -52.03 16.97 26.13
N ASN A 194 -53.17 17.52 26.55
CA ASN A 194 -53.20 18.63 27.50
C ASN A 194 -53.16 18.09 28.94
N PHE A 195 -51.95 17.96 29.47
CA PHE A 195 -51.72 17.41 30.81
C PHE A 195 -52.36 18.24 31.93
N LYS A 196 -52.62 19.54 31.68
CA LYS A 196 -53.31 20.40 32.64
C LYS A 196 -54.79 20.03 32.75
N LEU A 197 -55.47 19.88 31.61
CA LEU A 197 -56.86 19.43 31.55
C LEU A 197 -57.03 18.00 32.08
N LEU A 198 -56.08 17.10 31.78
CA LEU A 198 -56.10 15.71 32.28
C LEU A 198 -55.96 15.63 33.81
N LYS A 199 -55.12 16.48 34.40
CA LYS A 199 -54.97 16.59 35.87
C LYS A 199 -56.19 17.21 36.54
N GLU A 200 -56.88 18.14 35.87
CA GLU A 200 -58.13 18.72 36.37
C GLU A 200 -59.29 17.72 36.33
N LEU A 201 -59.34 16.83 35.34
CA LEU A 201 -60.40 15.81 35.17
C LEU A 201 -60.19 14.55 36.00
N HIS A 202 -58.94 14.14 36.25
CA HIS A 202 -58.58 12.93 37.01
C HIS A 202 -57.51 13.22 38.08
N PRO A 203 -57.90 13.85 39.21
CA PRO A 203 -56.97 14.22 40.29
C PRO A 203 -56.42 13.00 41.05
N ASP A 204 -57.09 11.87 40.99
CA ASP A 204 -56.74 10.58 41.58
C ASP A 204 -55.58 9.86 40.87
N VAL A 205 -55.32 10.21 39.62
CA VAL A 205 -54.33 9.53 38.73
C VAL A 205 -53.15 10.46 38.40
N SER A 206 -52.98 11.56 39.15
CA SER A 206 -51.96 12.60 38.89
C SER A 206 -50.54 12.05 38.84
N ASP A 207 -50.17 11.16 39.77
CA ASP A 207 -48.80 10.61 39.85
C ASP A 207 -48.46 9.74 38.62
N SER A 208 -49.42 8.95 38.16
CA SER A 208 -49.30 8.17 36.92
C SER A 208 -49.34 9.02 35.65
N LEU A 209 -50.07 10.15 35.65
CA LEU A 209 -50.02 11.12 34.54
C LEU A 209 -48.65 11.81 34.47
N ASP A 210 -48.00 12.05 35.61
CA ASP A 210 -46.63 12.55 35.65
C ASP A 210 -45.60 11.52 35.18
N ALA A 211 -45.76 10.24 35.57
CA ALA A 211 -44.95 9.14 35.05
C ALA A 211 -45.14 8.97 33.52
N PHE A 212 -46.37 9.08 33.02
CA PHE A 212 -46.68 9.02 31.59
C PHE A 212 -46.14 10.22 30.81
N ARG A 213 -46.20 11.43 31.40
CA ARG A 213 -45.57 12.64 30.84
C ARG A 213 -44.05 12.48 30.75
N MET A 214 -43.44 11.86 31.75
CA MET A 214 -42.00 11.58 31.76
C MET A 214 -41.63 10.55 30.67
N HIS A 215 -42.40 9.48 30.53
CA HIS A 215 -42.23 8.48 29.49
C HIS A 215 -42.39 9.08 28.07
N LEU A 216 -43.38 9.95 27.86
CA LEU A 216 -43.57 10.64 26.57
C LEU A 216 -42.44 11.63 26.24
N LYS A 217 -41.84 12.27 27.26
CA LYS A 217 -40.63 13.08 27.08
C LYS A 217 -39.38 12.24 26.80
N GLU A 218 -39.37 10.97 27.22
CA GLU A 218 -38.31 10.01 26.90
C GLU A 218 -38.45 9.45 25.48
N ILE A 219 -39.69 9.34 24.98
CA ILE A 219 -40.00 9.05 23.56
C ILE A 219 -39.69 10.24 22.63
N GLU A 220 -39.42 11.43 23.16
CA GLU A 220 -39.01 12.58 22.34
C GLU A 220 -37.56 12.35 21.85
N GLU A 221 -37.43 11.54 20.80
CA GLU A 221 -36.22 10.86 20.29
C GLU A 221 -35.01 11.77 20.02
N LEU A 222 -35.20 13.09 19.89
CA LEU A 222 -34.17 14.06 19.48
C LEU A 222 -34.32 15.41 20.22
N ALA A 223 -34.47 15.36 21.54
CA ALA A 223 -34.42 16.55 22.37
C ALA A 223 -32.96 17.09 22.49
N PRO A 224 -32.73 18.41 22.43
CA PRO A 224 -31.40 18.98 22.60
C PRO A 224 -30.78 18.66 23.95
N LEU A 225 -29.46 18.43 23.96
CA LEU A 225 -28.66 18.56 25.16
C LEU A 225 -28.20 20.00 25.35
N LYS A 226 -28.13 20.42 26.61
CA LYS A 226 -27.52 21.71 26.99
C LYS A 226 -25.99 21.61 26.92
N GLN A 227 -25.31 22.73 26.67
CA GLN A 227 -23.85 22.75 26.49
C GLN A 227 -23.07 22.12 27.67
N TRP A 228 -23.50 22.36 28.92
CA TRP A 228 -22.88 21.78 30.12
C TRP A 228 -23.05 20.26 30.26
N GLN A 229 -24.05 19.66 29.60
CA GLN A 229 -24.35 18.23 29.66
C GLN A 229 -23.48 17.47 28.68
N VAL A 230 -22.98 18.16 27.65
CA VAL A 230 -22.08 17.58 26.66
C VAL A 230 -20.67 17.41 27.23
N GLN A 231 -20.24 18.30 28.13
CA GLN A 231 -18.90 18.27 28.71
C GLN A 231 -18.59 16.98 29.50
N ASP A 232 -19.55 16.52 30.31
CA ASP A 232 -19.39 15.30 31.12
C ASP A 232 -19.89 14.02 30.44
N LEU A 233 -20.41 14.13 29.22
CA LEU A 233 -21.10 13.04 28.53
C LEU A 233 -20.20 11.83 28.29
N ALA A 234 -18.92 12.06 27.99
CA ALA A 234 -17.94 10.98 27.79
C ALA A 234 -17.70 10.17 29.07
N PHE A 235 -17.59 10.85 30.22
CA PHE A 235 -17.45 10.19 31.52
C PHE A 235 -18.72 9.44 31.91
N GLN A 236 -19.89 10.03 31.64
CA GLN A 236 -21.19 9.41 31.90
C GLN A 236 -21.42 8.16 31.04
N ALA A 237 -21.07 8.21 29.75
CA ALA A 237 -21.12 7.04 28.87
C ALA A 237 -20.20 5.92 29.37
N SER A 238 -18.97 6.28 29.76
CA SER A 238 -18.01 5.33 30.33
C SER A 238 -18.52 4.70 31.62
N GLN A 239 -19.09 5.49 32.53
CA GLN A 239 -19.70 5.01 33.77
C GLN A 239 -20.83 4.01 33.48
N ARG A 240 -21.68 4.30 32.50
CA ARG A 240 -22.78 3.41 32.11
C ARG A 240 -22.25 2.07 31.64
N ILE A 241 -21.28 2.07 30.72
CA ILE A 241 -20.66 0.86 30.17
C ILE A 241 -20.01 0.01 31.27
N VAL A 242 -19.26 0.65 32.17
CA VAL A 242 -18.58 -0.04 33.27
C VAL A 242 -19.58 -0.57 34.30
N SER A 243 -20.67 0.15 34.56
CA SER A 243 -21.70 -0.24 35.54
C SER A 243 -22.50 -1.48 35.12
N GLU A 244 -22.65 -1.74 33.82
CA GLU A 244 -23.38 -2.90 33.29
C GLU A 244 -22.61 -4.23 33.51
N GLY A 245 -21.32 -4.14 33.84
CA GLY A 245 -20.44 -5.28 34.16
C GLY A 245 -19.70 -5.86 32.96
N ALA A 246 -18.65 -6.64 33.23
CA ALA A 246 -17.67 -7.07 32.21
C ALA A 246 -18.26 -7.90 31.06
N TYR A 247 -19.31 -8.68 31.32
CA TYR A 247 -19.94 -9.53 30.29
C TYR A 247 -20.76 -8.73 29.27
N ASN A 248 -21.42 -7.66 29.72
CA ASN A 248 -22.32 -6.88 28.87
C ASN A 248 -21.67 -5.58 28.37
N ALA A 249 -20.54 -5.15 28.95
CA ALA A 249 -19.88 -3.88 28.61
C ALA A 249 -19.64 -3.69 27.11
N LEU A 250 -19.20 -4.73 26.38
CA LEU A 250 -18.97 -4.65 24.93
C LEU A 250 -20.27 -4.54 24.13
N GLU A 251 -21.33 -5.22 24.57
CA GLU A 251 -22.64 -5.14 23.95
C GLU A 251 -23.26 -3.75 24.16
N THR A 252 -23.18 -3.23 25.39
CA THR A 252 -23.61 -1.87 25.73
C THR A 252 -22.79 -0.82 24.98
N LEU A 253 -21.46 -0.99 24.87
CA LEU A 253 -20.61 -0.09 24.08
C LEU A 253 -21.06 -0.08 22.62
N LYS A 254 -21.35 -1.25 22.04
CA LYS A 254 -21.86 -1.36 20.67
C LYS A 254 -23.21 -0.67 20.51
N GLU A 255 -24.15 -0.92 21.40
CA GLU A 255 -25.49 -0.31 21.35
C GLU A 255 -25.42 1.22 21.48
N LEU A 256 -24.69 1.71 22.47
CA LEU A 256 -24.50 3.14 22.71
C LEU A 256 -23.78 3.83 21.55
N SER A 257 -22.79 3.18 20.94
CA SER A 257 -22.05 3.75 19.80
C SER A 257 -22.87 3.78 18.52
N GLN A 258 -23.68 2.74 18.25
CA GLN A 258 -24.51 2.66 17.04
C GLN A 258 -25.72 3.58 17.09
N ASN A 259 -26.32 3.76 18.27
CA ASN A 259 -27.55 4.54 18.46
C ASN A 259 -27.36 5.78 19.34
N PHE A 260 -26.14 6.34 19.39
CA PHE A 260 -25.78 7.39 20.34
C PHE A 260 -26.81 8.54 20.47
N PRO A 261 -27.33 9.13 19.37
CA PRO A 261 -28.25 10.27 19.46
C PRO A 261 -29.53 9.99 20.27
N THR A 262 -30.05 8.75 20.24
CA THR A 262 -31.27 8.38 20.98
C THR A 262 -30.98 8.18 22.47
N HIS A 263 -29.79 7.67 22.81
CA HIS A 263 -29.40 7.41 24.20
C HIS A 263 -28.79 8.62 24.91
N ALA A 264 -28.38 9.66 24.18
CA ALA A 264 -27.64 10.81 24.70
C ALA A 264 -28.28 11.46 25.95
N ARG A 265 -29.61 11.58 26.00
CA ARG A 265 -30.34 12.13 27.15
C ARG A 265 -30.34 11.22 28.38
N SER A 266 -30.41 9.91 28.16
CA SER A 266 -30.32 8.92 29.23
C SER A 266 -28.93 8.96 29.86
N ILE A 267 -27.89 8.96 29.01
CA ILE A 267 -26.49 9.05 29.43
C ILE A 267 -26.25 10.33 30.25
N ALA A 268 -26.79 11.48 29.81
CA ALA A 268 -26.62 12.76 30.49
C ALA A 268 -27.11 12.80 31.95
N ARG A 269 -27.96 11.83 32.37
CA ARG A 269 -28.48 11.71 33.74
C ARG A 269 -27.65 10.78 34.63
N GLU A 270 -26.75 10.00 34.04
CA GLU A 270 -25.92 9.06 34.78
C GLU A 270 -24.97 9.81 35.73
N THR A 271 -24.84 9.32 36.96
CA THR A 271 -23.95 9.91 37.96
C THR A 271 -22.57 9.30 37.85
N VAL A 272 -21.56 10.12 37.58
CA VAL A 272 -20.16 9.67 37.49
C VAL A 272 -19.57 9.55 38.90
N SER A 273 -18.98 8.40 39.19
CA SER A 273 -18.22 8.21 40.43
C SER A 273 -16.89 8.97 40.37
N GLN A 274 -16.47 9.56 41.50
CA GLN A 274 -15.21 10.32 41.57
C GLN A 274 -14.00 9.42 41.30
N GLU A 275 -14.05 8.17 41.76
CA GLU A 275 -13.00 7.16 41.53
C GLU A 275 -12.78 6.88 40.04
N LEU A 276 -13.86 6.76 39.25
CA LEU A 276 -13.75 6.53 37.80
C LEU A 276 -13.16 7.74 37.08
N ARG A 277 -13.58 8.97 37.46
CA ARG A 277 -13.05 10.20 36.85
C ARG A 277 -11.54 10.33 37.08
N GLU A 278 -11.09 10.13 38.32
CA GLU A 278 -9.66 10.17 38.67
C GLU A 278 -8.86 9.09 37.93
N ALA A 279 -9.41 7.87 37.80
CA ALA A 279 -8.76 6.79 37.05
C ALA A 279 -8.62 7.11 35.55
N ILE A 280 -9.63 7.72 34.93
CA ILE A 280 -9.57 8.12 33.52
C ILE A 280 -8.54 9.24 33.31
N GLU A 281 -8.55 10.27 34.17
CA GLU A 281 -7.59 11.38 34.07
C GLU A 281 -6.14 10.90 34.27
N LEU A 282 -5.91 9.97 35.20
CA LEU A 282 -4.60 9.36 35.40
C LEU A 282 -4.12 8.60 34.16
N ASN A 283 -4.98 7.75 33.58
CA ASN A 283 -4.65 6.98 32.37
C ASN A 283 -4.34 7.89 31.17
N GLN A 284 -5.11 8.97 31.00
CA GLN A 284 -4.87 9.97 29.96
C GLN A 284 -3.52 10.66 30.14
N LYS A 285 -3.20 11.04 31.37
CA LYS A 285 -1.99 11.80 31.66
C LYS A 285 -0.71 10.97 31.65
N GLU A 286 -0.72 9.75 32.22
CA GLU A 286 0.50 8.97 32.43
C GLU A 286 0.75 7.88 31.38
N HIS A 287 -0.30 7.33 30.76
CA HIS A 287 -0.15 6.18 29.86
C HIS A 287 -0.43 6.52 28.39
N LEU A 288 -1.44 7.34 28.13
CA LEU A 288 -1.85 7.67 26.76
C LEU A 288 -1.03 8.83 26.17
N SER A 289 -0.66 9.82 26.99
CA SER A 289 0.17 10.94 26.54
C SER A 289 1.57 10.51 26.05
N ASP A 290 2.20 9.56 26.73
CA ASP A 290 3.49 8.96 26.33
C ASP A 290 3.37 8.17 25.01
N ALA A 291 2.20 7.62 24.73
CA ALA A 291 1.88 6.96 23.46
C ALA A 291 1.47 7.96 22.36
N GLY A 292 1.46 9.27 22.65
CA GLY A 292 1.07 10.32 21.72
C GLY A 292 -0.44 10.43 21.47
N LEU A 293 -1.27 9.92 22.39
CA LEU A 293 -2.73 9.95 22.28
C LEU A 293 -3.32 11.07 23.12
N ASP A 294 -3.98 12.01 22.44
CA ASP A 294 -4.71 13.09 23.10
C ASP A 294 -6.14 12.65 23.49
N PRO A 295 -6.77 13.30 24.50
CA PRO A 295 -8.15 12.99 24.88
C PRO A 295 -9.12 13.17 23.71
N GLY A 296 -9.80 12.08 23.35
CA GLY A 296 -10.76 12.04 22.23
C GLY A 296 -10.22 11.40 20.96
N GLU A 297 -8.91 11.13 20.89
CA GLU A 297 -8.32 10.33 19.83
C GLU A 297 -8.53 8.83 20.09
N SER A 298 -8.63 8.07 19.00
CA SER A 298 -8.80 6.61 19.05
C SER A 298 -7.66 5.95 18.30
N MET A 299 -7.08 4.92 18.90
CA MET A 299 -5.99 4.17 18.31
C MET A 299 -6.16 2.69 18.64
N LEU A 300 -6.03 1.86 17.62
CA LEU A 300 -6.13 0.42 17.75
C LEU A 300 -4.74 -0.18 17.69
N PHE A 301 -4.39 -1.01 18.67
CA PHE A 301 -3.14 -1.76 18.65
C PHE A 301 -3.46 -3.24 18.50
N LEU A 302 -2.79 -3.89 17.55
CA LEU A 302 -2.78 -5.35 17.43
C LEU A 302 -1.37 -5.83 17.78
N ASN A 303 -1.22 -6.49 18.93
CA ASN A 303 0.07 -7.05 19.37
C ASN A 303 1.24 -6.03 19.39
N GLY A 304 0.94 -4.74 19.61
CA GLY A 304 1.91 -3.64 19.62
C GLY A 304 2.04 -2.89 18.30
N ILE A 305 1.42 -3.37 17.23
CA ILE A 305 1.35 -2.68 15.94
C ILE A 305 0.20 -1.67 15.99
N SER A 306 0.52 -0.39 15.77
CA SER A 306 -0.47 0.67 15.63
C SER A 306 -1.24 0.54 14.31
N LEU A 307 -2.55 0.43 14.41
CA LEU A 307 -3.47 0.39 13.27
C LEU A 307 -4.22 1.72 13.17
N ASP A 308 -4.17 2.32 12.00
CA ASP A 308 -4.96 3.50 11.67
C ASP A 308 -6.41 3.09 11.41
N VAL A 309 -7.33 3.51 12.29
CA VAL A 309 -8.73 3.10 12.23
C VAL A 309 -9.48 3.82 11.10
N ASP A 310 -9.04 5.02 10.71
CA ASP A 310 -9.76 5.85 9.74
C ASP A 310 -9.55 5.38 8.29
N SER A 311 -8.38 4.80 7.99
CA SER A 311 -8.03 4.30 6.66
C SER A 311 -8.19 2.79 6.48
N MET A 312 -8.36 2.04 7.58
CA MET A 312 -8.36 0.57 7.54
C MET A 312 -9.74 -0.01 7.20
N ASP A 313 -9.73 -0.97 6.28
CA ASP A 313 -10.89 -1.78 5.91
C ASP A 313 -10.85 -3.15 6.61
N MET A 314 -12.00 -3.79 6.79
CA MET A 314 -12.14 -5.14 7.33
C MET A 314 -11.30 -6.18 6.55
N PHE A 315 -11.13 -5.99 5.25
CA PHE A 315 -10.28 -6.85 4.43
C PHE A 315 -8.79 -6.69 4.78
N GLN A 316 -8.34 -5.46 5.03
CA GLN A 316 -6.97 -5.20 5.44
C GLN A 316 -6.71 -5.73 6.85
N LEU A 317 -7.65 -5.53 7.77
CA LEU A 317 -7.58 -6.11 9.12
C LEU A 317 -7.45 -7.63 9.08
N LEU A 318 -8.23 -8.30 8.21
CA LEU A 318 -8.12 -9.74 8.02
C LEU A 318 -6.72 -10.16 7.55
N ASP A 319 -6.12 -9.41 6.62
CA ASP A 319 -4.79 -9.72 6.10
C ASP A 319 -3.69 -9.49 7.15
N ILE A 320 -3.82 -8.46 7.99
CA ILE A 320 -2.94 -8.23 9.13
C ILE A 320 -3.07 -9.40 10.14
N ILE A 321 -4.29 -9.81 10.47
CA ILE A 321 -4.52 -10.95 11.38
C ILE A 321 -3.94 -12.25 10.81
N LYS A 322 -4.04 -12.49 9.49
CA LYS A 322 -3.42 -13.65 8.83
C LYS A 322 -1.89 -13.62 8.95
N GLN A 323 -1.28 -12.46 8.75
CA GLN A 323 0.17 -12.30 8.89
C GLN A 323 0.62 -12.56 10.32
N GLU A 324 -0.11 -12.00 11.28
CA GLU A 324 0.19 -12.15 12.71
C GLU A 324 -0.02 -13.59 13.18
N GLU A 325 -1.07 -14.27 12.71
CA GLU A 325 -1.29 -15.69 12.99
C GLU A 325 -0.12 -16.54 12.46
N ARG A 326 0.36 -16.26 11.24
CA ARG A 326 1.50 -16.98 10.68
C ARG A 326 2.78 -16.80 11.51
N ILE A 327 3.02 -15.58 12.02
CA ILE A 327 4.16 -15.27 12.88
C ILE A 327 4.00 -15.98 14.23
N SER A 328 2.83 -15.84 14.85
CA SER A 328 2.49 -16.47 16.14
C SER A 328 2.62 -17.99 16.07
N SER A 329 2.07 -18.63 15.04
CA SER A 329 2.21 -20.07 14.79
C SER A 329 3.66 -20.49 14.53
N GLY A 330 4.45 -19.64 13.87
CA GLY A 330 5.89 -19.82 13.72
C GLY A 330 6.62 -19.89 15.07
N PHE A 331 6.35 -18.96 15.98
CA PHE A 331 6.92 -18.95 17.33
C PHE A 331 6.39 -20.11 18.18
N MET A 332 5.11 -20.44 18.06
CA MET A 332 4.49 -21.56 18.76
C MET A 332 5.16 -22.89 18.38
N ASN A 333 5.49 -23.08 17.10
CA ASN A 333 6.24 -24.24 16.62
C ASN A 333 7.67 -24.29 17.17
N MET A 334 8.26 -23.15 17.55
CA MET A 334 9.55 -23.07 18.23
C MET A 334 9.43 -23.26 19.76
N GLY A 335 8.22 -23.44 20.28
CA GLY A 335 7.95 -23.62 21.71
C GLY A 335 7.79 -22.31 22.49
N LEU A 336 7.78 -21.16 21.82
CA LEU A 336 7.55 -19.84 22.42
C LEU A 336 6.06 -19.51 22.33
N LYS A 337 5.39 -19.26 23.47
CA LYS A 337 3.94 -19.09 23.49
C LYS A 337 3.52 -17.62 23.47
N ARG A 338 3.53 -16.96 24.62
CA ARG A 338 3.21 -15.52 24.73
C ARG A 338 4.46 -14.68 24.94
N GLU A 339 5.59 -15.31 25.22
CA GLU A 339 6.86 -14.61 25.44
C GLU A 339 7.35 -13.91 24.16
N TYR A 340 6.94 -14.36 22.97
CA TYR A 340 7.42 -13.76 21.71
C TYR A 340 7.08 -12.27 21.59
N LEU A 341 5.93 -11.81 22.10
CA LEU A 341 5.58 -10.38 22.05
C LEU A 341 6.54 -9.54 22.87
N SER A 342 6.94 -10.01 24.06
CA SER A 342 7.93 -9.32 24.89
C SER A 342 9.34 -9.34 24.28
N ILE A 343 9.66 -10.39 23.52
CA ILE A 343 10.91 -10.48 22.78
C ILE A 343 10.88 -9.48 21.60
N LEU A 344 9.80 -9.47 20.83
CA LEU A 344 9.63 -8.57 19.68
C LEU A 344 9.60 -7.10 20.11
N SER A 345 8.93 -6.76 21.21
CA SER A 345 8.93 -5.39 21.73
C SER A 345 10.28 -4.96 22.30
N GLY A 346 11.07 -5.91 22.80
CA GLY A 346 12.45 -5.66 23.26
C GLY A 346 13.48 -5.61 22.13
N LEU A 347 13.13 -6.06 20.93
CA LEU A 347 13.96 -5.91 19.74
C LEU A 347 13.74 -4.50 19.19
N GLU A 348 14.68 -3.60 19.46
CA GLU A 348 14.78 -2.33 18.71
C GLU A 348 15.13 -2.67 17.25
N PHE A 349 14.10 -2.89 16.43
CA PHE A 349 14.21 -2.66 15.01
C PHE A 349 14.31 -1.15 14.83
N ALA A 350 15.51 -0.62 15.08
CA ALA A 350 15.84 0.69 14.57
C ALA A 350 15.50 0.64 13.09
N ASP A 351 14.57 1.49 12.66
CA ASP A 351 14.14 1.64 11.28
C ASP A 351 15.30 2.29 10.51
N GLU A 352 16.40 1.55 10.45
CA GLU A 352 17.63 1.88 9.79
C GLU A 352 17.36 1.72 8.31
N LYS A 353 16.62 2.68 7.76
CA LYS A 353 17.10 3.34 6.53
C LYS A 353 18.45 3.96 6.87
N THR A 354 19.43 3.11 7.11
CA THR A 354 20.82 3.46 7.31
C THR A 354 21.18 4.21 6.05
N LYS A 355 21.26 5.53 6.18
CA LYS A 355 21.73 6.40 5.11
C LYS A 355 23.23 6.14 5.03
N TYR A 356 23.61 5.12 4.27
CA TYR A 356 25.01 4.82 4.04
C TYR A 356 25.62 5.94 3.22
N ALA A 357 26.75 6.47 3.70
CA ALA A 357 27.57 7.39 2.91
C ALA A 357 28.49 6.57 2.00
N VAL A 358 28.44 6.83 0.70
CA VAL A 358 29.35 6.21 -0.29
C VAL A 358 30.48 7.18 -0.57
N ASP A 359 31.72 6.70 -0.48
CA ASP A 359 32.90 7.47 -0.87
C ASP A 359 33.10 7.40 -2.39
N TYR A 360 33.01 8.54 -3.07
CA TYR A 360 33.12 8.65 -4.52
C TYR A 360 34.50 9.16 -4.99
N ARG A 361 35.44 9.43 -4.07
CA ARG A 361 36.71 10.09 -4.41
C ARG A 361 37.59 9.27 -5.35
N ASP A 362 37.51 7.94 -5.26
CA ASP A 362 38.28 7.02 -6.10
C ASP A 362 37.82 6.99 -7.58
N ALA A 363 36.63 7.55 -7.85
CA ALA A 363 36.05 7.63 -9.20
C ALA A 363 36.46 8.91 -9.96
N TYR A 364 37.33 9.76 -9.40
CA TYR A 364 37.88 10.96 -10.05
C TYR A 364 36.83 11.82 -10.79
N PRO A 365 35.83 12.37 -10.08
CA PRO A 365 34.76 13.15 -10.71
C PRO A 365 35.30 14.41 -11.40
N MET A 366 34.79 14.66 -12.62
CA MET A 366 35.06 15.85 -13.39
C MET A 366 34.14 16.98 -12.91
N TYR A 367 34.71 17.94 -12.17
CA TYR A 367 33.94 19.05 -11.62
C TYR A 367 33.66 20.15 -12.65
N LEU A 368 32.42 20.61 -12.71
CA LEU A 368 32.00 21.73 -13.57
C LEU A 368 32.32 23.09 -12.94
N ASN A 369 32.25 23.15 -11.61
CA ASN A 369 32.47 24.36 -10.83
C ASN A 369 33.24 24.09 -9.54
N ASN A 370 33.79 25.17 -8.99
CA ASN A 370 34.44 25.20 -7.69
C ASN A 370 34.01 26.45 -6.92
N LEU A 371 33.19 26.24 -5.87
CA LEU A 371 32.60 27.32 -5.09
C LEU A 371 33.63 28.14 -4.30
N ASP A 372 34.82 27.58 -4.03
CA ASP A 372 35.89 28.25 -3.30
C ASP A 372 36.75 29.17 -4.21
N THR A 373 36.95 28.78 -5.47
CA THR A 373 37.95 29.43 -6.35
C THR A 373 37.35 30.26 -7.48
N ASP A 374 36.17 29.90 -7.99
CA ASP A 374 35.66 30.51 -9.21
C ASP A 374 35.22 31.95 -8.97
N LYS A 375 35.57 32.84 -9.90
CA LYS A 375 35.21 34.28 -9.84
C LYS A 375 33.70 34.49 -9.69
N ARG A 376 32.90 33.58 -10.24
CA ARG A 376 31.43 33.61 -10.20
C ARG A 376 30.89 33.64 -8.77
N TYR A 377 31.53 32.95 -7.82
CA TYR A 377 31.06 32.82 -6.45
C TYR A 377 31.73 33.80 -5.47
N GLN A 378 32.62 34.70 -5.92
CA GLN A 378 33.32 35.65 -5.05
C GLN A 378 32.40 36.60 -4.28
N HIS A 379 31.21 36.87 -4.81
CA HIS A 379 30.22 37.71 -4.15
C HIS A 379 29.56 37.00 -2.94
N TRP A 380 29.71 35.68 -2.81
CA TRP A 380 29.24 34.93 -1.66
C TRP A 380 30.25 35.00 -0.51
N ARG A 381 29.73 34.93 0.71
CA ARG A 381 30.56 34.86 1.91
C ARG A 381 31.15 33.45 2.05
N ASN A 382 32.39 33.35 2.54
CA ASN A 382 33.14 32.09 2.64
C ASN A 382 33.25 31.53 4.09
N SER A 383 32.39 32.00 4.99
CA SER A 383 32.40 31.63 6.42
C SER A 383 31.44 30.48 6.71
N VAL A 384 31.94 29.44 7.38
CA VAL A 384 31.13 28.27 7.81
C VAL A 384 30.11 28.65 8.89
N LYS A 385 30.35 29.73 9.65
CA LYS A 385 29.43 30.21 10.70
C LYS A 385 28.03 30.55 10.16
N LEU A 386 27.92 30.82 8.86
CA LEU A 386 26.65 31.09 8.20
C LEU A 386 25.67 29.91 8.26
N LEU A 387 26.14 28.68 8.47
CA LEU A 387 25.27 27.51 8.65
C LEU A 387 24.47 27.57 9.95
N LEU A 388 24.95 28.29 10.96
CA LEU A 388 24.30 28.43 12.26
C LEU A 388 23.27 29.56 12.29
N GLU A 389 23.26 30.42 11.28
CA GLU A 389 22.28 31.49 11.17
C GLU A 389 20.95 30.94 10.63
N PRO A 390 19.80 31.40 11.12
CA PRO A 390 18.51 31.00 10.57
C PRO A 390 18.40 31.39 9.10
N TYR A 391 17.92 30.45 8.27
CA TYR A 391 17.63 30.64 6.84
C TYR A 391 16.23 30.11 6.54
N TYR A 392 15.67 30.47 5.39
CA TYR A 392 14.36 29.97 4.97
C TYR A 392 14.37 28.43 4.90
N PRO A 393 13.41 27.74 5.57
CA PRO A 393 13.31 26.28 5.52
C PRO A 393 13.23 25.78 4.08
N GLY A 394 14.00 24.74 3.75
CA GLY A 394 14.02 24.11 2.43
C GLY A 394 14.94 24.76 1.39
N MET A 395 15.61 25.87 1.70
CA MET A 395 16.56 26.51 0.77
C MET A 395 18.02 26.23 1.17
N ILE A 396 18.87 25.90 0.19
CA ILE A 396 20.31 25.76 0.41
C ILE A 396 20.93 27.16 0.46
N ARG A 397 21.70 27.43 1.52
CA ARG A 397 22.34 28.73 1.72
C ARG A 397 23.52 28.91 0.74
N PRO A 398 23.64 30.05 0.04
CA PRO A 398 24.79 30.33 -0.83
C PRO A 398 26.03 30.65 0.00
N ILE A 399 27.01 29.75 -0.01
CA ILE A 399 28.30 29.88 0.66
C ILE A 399 29.39 29.55 -0.37
N ALA A 400 30.41 30.40 -0.50
CA ALA A 400 31.57 30.16 -1.36
C ALA A 400 32.52 29.11 -0.75
N ARG A 401 32.01 27.90 -0.48
CA ARG A 401 32.70 26.76 0.12
C ARG A 401 32.12 25.47 -0.46
N ASN A 402 32.98 24.52 -0.83
CA ASN A 402 32.55 23.21 -1.34
C ASN A 402 32.05 22.27 -0.21
N LEU A 403 30.87 22.58 0.35
CA LEU A 403 30.26 21.81 1.45
C LEU A 403 29.39 20.66 0.96
N PHE A 404 28.63 20.89 -0.11
CA PHE A 404 27.70 19.94 -0.69
C PHE A 404 28.13 19.62 -2.12
N ASN A 405 28.37 18.33 -2.38
CA ASN A 405 28.80 17.84 -3.68
C ASN A 405 27.65 17.04 -4.30
N LEU A 406 27.30 17.37 -5.54
CA LEU A 406 26.33 16.66 -6.35
C LEU A 406 27.07 15.99 -7.50
N ILE A 407 27.19 14.66 -7.43
CA ILE A 407 27.92 13.86 -8.41
C ILE A 407 26.92 13.10 -9.27
N PHE A 408 26.96 13.33 -10.58
CA PHE A 408 26.16 12.63 -11.56
C PHE A 408 26.99 11.51 -12.18
N VAL A 409 26.51 10.27 -12.07
CA VAL A 409 27.07 9.11 -12.79
C VAL A 409 26.25 8.95 -14.07
N VAL A 410 26.90 9.13 -15.22
CA VAL A 410 26.21 9.22 -16.52
C VAL A 410 26.91 8.39 -17.58
N ASP A 411 26.12 7.73 -18.42
CA ASP A 411 26.55 7.22 -19.71
C ASP A 411 25.97 8.11 -20.82
N PRO A 412 26.77 8.94 -21.50
CA PRO A 412 26.27 9.90 -22.49
C PRO A 412 25.60 9.22 -23.70
N ALA A 413 25.87 7.93 -23.94
CA ALA A 413 25.19 7.14 -24.97
C ALA A 413 23.73 6.81 -24.60
N GLU A 414 23.39 6.76 -23.30
CA GLU A 414 22.05 6.45 -22.84
C GLU A 414 21.15 7.71 -22.75
N ARG A 415 19.94 7.61 -23.28
CA ARG A 415 18.95 8.70 -23.27
C ARG A 415 18.65 9.29 -21.89
N ARG A 416 18.56 8.47 -20.84
CA ARG A 416 18.26 8.94 -19.47
C ARG A 416 19.39 9.80 -18.91
N SER A 417 20.62 9.33 -19.09
CA SER A 417 21.85 10.01 -18.68
C SER A 417 22.05 11.35 -19.39
N ARG A 418 21.66 11.48 -20.68
CA ARG A 418 21.66 12.77 -21.40
C ARG A 418 20.78 13.83 -20.73
N ASN A 419 19.63 13.45 -20.17
CA ASN A 419 18.78 14.39 -19.43
C ASN A 419 19.47 14.84 -18.12
N LEU A 420 20.19 13.95 -17.44
CA LEU A 420 20.95 14.30 -16.24
C LEU A 420 22.08 15.28 -16.55
N MET A 421 22.80 15.11 -17.66
CA MET A 421 23.83 16.05 -18.11
C MET A 421 23.28 17.47 -18.38
N LYS A 422 22.06 17.57 -18.91
CA LYS A 422 21.36 18.86 -19.07
C LYS A 422 20.96 19.48 -17.74
N ILE A 423 20.49 18.68 -16.80
CA ILE A 423 20.18 19.14 -15.45
C ILE A 423 21.45 19.64 -14.76
N ALA A 424 22.56 18.90 -14.86
CA ALA A 424 23.86 19.29 -14.32
C ALA A 424 24.31 20.66 -14.87
N TYR A 425 24.20 20.87 -16.19
CA TYR A 425 24.50 22.15 -16.82
C TYR A 425 23.53 23.27 -16.38
N SER A 426 22.24 22.96 -16.24
CA SER A 426 21.23 23.90 -15.76
C SER A 426 21.52 24.37 -14.33
N PHE A 427 21.88 23.45 -13.44
CA PHE A 427 22.25 23.76 -12.06
C PHE A 427 23.49 24.65 -11.99
N PHE A 428 24.49 24.38 -12.84
CA PHE A 428 25.64 25.26 -13.00
C PHE A 428 25.23 26.65 -13.53
N LYS A 429 24.37 26.71 -14.54
CA LYS A 429 23.90 27.97 -15.14
C LYS A 429 23.10 28.83 -14.15
N HIS A 430 22.37 28.23 -13.22
CA HIS A 430 21.52 28.93 -12.25
C HIS A 430 22.21 29.26 -10.91
N ASP A 431 23.53 29.08 -10.79
CA ASP A 431 24.28 29.40 -9.56
C ASP A 431 23.75 28.69 -8.31
N ILE A 432 23.32 27.44 -8.46
CA ILE A 432 22.94 26.62 -7.31
C ILE A 432 24.18 26.40 -6.42
N PRO A 433 24.08 26.59 -5.09
CA PRO A 433 25.23 26.50 -4.17
C PRO A 433 25.62 25.06 -3.86
N LEU A 434 25.94 24.32 -4.92
CA LEU A 434 26.41 22.94 -4.94
C LEU A 434 27.65 22.84 -5.83
N ARG A 435 28.59 21.99 -5.43
CA ARG A 435 29.70 21.60 -6.31
C ARG A 435 29.25 20.44 -7.18
N ILE A 436 29.17 20.66 -8.49
CA ILE A 436 28.61 19.72 -9.44
C ILE A 436 29.76 18.95 -10.10
N GLY A 437 29.70 17.62 -10.06
CA GLY A 437 30.66 16.72 -10.70
C GLY A 437 29.99 15.71 -11.61
N LEU A 438 30.71 15.25 -12.62
CA LEU A 438 30.32 14.20 -13.55
C LEU A 438 31.28 13.02 -13.43
N ILE A 439 30.74 11.81 -13.43
CA ILE A 439 31.47 10.55 -13.58
C ILE A 439 30.89 9.86 -14.80
N PHE A 440 31.74 9.56 -15.78
CA PHE A 440 31.34 8.89 -17.00
C PHE A 440 31.42 7.38 -16.82
N ALA A 441 30.27 6.71 -16.70
CA ALA A 441 30.16 5.26 -16.55
C ALA A 441 30.09 4.59 -17.93
N VAL A 442 31.21 4.61 -18.64
CA VAL A 442 31.34 4.06 -20.00
C VAL A 442 31.97 2.66 -19.96
N ASN A 443 31.98 1.96 -21.10
CA ASN A 443 32.52 0.61 -21.18
C ASN A 443 34.01 0.55 -20.74
N ASN A 444 34.27 -0.27 -19.72
CA ASN A 444 35.58 -0.44 -19.08
C ASN A 444 36.53 -1.38 -19.84
N ASP A 445 36.08 -1.99 -20.94
CA ASP A 445 36.92 -2.88 -21.74
C ASP A 445 38.04 -2.13 -22.44
N LYS A 446 39.29 -2.57 -22.24
CA LYS A 446 40.49 -1.98 -22.88
C LYS A 446 40.52 -2.11 -24.40
N ASN A 447 39.69 -2.99 -24.96
CA ASN A 447 39.57 -3.21 -26.41
C ASN A 447 38.49 -2.31 -27.03
N ALA A 448 37.58 -1.75 -26.21
CA ALA A 448 36.63 -0.75 -26.67
C ALA A 448 37.38 0.58 -26.86
N SER A 449 37.16 1.23 -28.00
CA SER A 449 37.72 2.55 -28.32
C SER A 449 36.59 3.44 -28.82
N GLY A 450 36.82 4.75 -28.91
CA GLY A 450 35.83 5.70 -29.43
C GLY A 450 35.44 5.44 -30.89
N LEU A 451 36.09 4.50 -31.57
CA LEU A 451 35.71 4.02 -32.90
C LEU A 451 34.56 3.00 -32.86
N ASN A 452 34.48 2.20 -31.79
CA ASN A 452 33.57 1.07 -31.68
C ASN A 452 32.44 1.31 -30.66
N ASP A 453 32.67 2.16 -29.66
CA ASP A 453 31.76 2.41 -28.55
C ASP A 453 31.44 3.92 -28.46
N SER A 454 30.15 4.25 -28.45
CA SER A 454 29.68 5.63 -28.46
C SER A 454 29.82 6.33 -27.11
N GLY A 455 29.71 5.61 -25.99
CA GLY A 455 29.93 6.17 -24.66
C GLY A 455 31.39 6.61 -24.50
N VAL A 456 32.32 5.74 -24.89
CA VAL A 456 33.76 6.04 -24.92
C VAL A 456 34.07 7.21 -25.87
N ALA A 457 33.45 7.23 -27.05
CA ALA A 457 33.65 8.33 -28.01
C ALA A 457 33.27 9.69 -27.39
N LEU A 458 32.13 9.76 -26.70
CA LEU A 458 31.65 10.98 -26.06
C LEU A 458 32.52 11.41 -24.87
N LEU A 459 33.08 10.45 -24.12
CA LEU A 459 34.08 10.72 -23.08
C LEU A 459 35.35 11.34 -23.67
N ASN A 460 35.89 10.74 -24.72
CA ASN A 460 37.10 11.25 -25.39
C ASN A 460 36.86 12.65 -25.96
N LEU A 461 35.69 12.86 -26.57
CA LEU A 461 35.28 14.16 -27.07
C LEU A 461 35.19 15.19 -25.93
N PHE A 462 34.62 14.81 -24.78
CA PHE A 462 34.57 15.69 -23.60
C PHE A 462 35.96 16.09 -23.13
N ASN A 463 36.87 15.12 -22.99
CA ASN A 463 38.24 15.38 -22.55
C ASN A 463 39.02 16.23 -23.56
N PHE A 464 38.81 16.03 -24.85
CA PHE A 464 39.40 16.86 -25.90
C PHE A 464 38.94 18.32 -25.78
N LEU A 465 37.63 18.55 -25.70
CA LEU A 465 37.06 19.90 -25.57
C LEU A 465 37.44 20.57 -24.24
N ALA A 466 37.59 19.79 -23.18
CA ALA A 466 37.93 20.31 -21.85
C ALA A 466 39.37 20.82 -21.75
N ILE A 467 40.30 20.37 -22.60
CA ILE A 467 41.70 20.81 -22.58
C ILE A 467 41.84 22.27 -23.07
N ASP A 468 41.15 22.61 -24.16
CA ASP A 468 41.29 23.94 -24.80
C ASP A 468 40.39 25.00 -24.16
N SER A 469 39.31 24.59 -23.49
CA SER A 469 38.29 25.49 -22.94
C SER A 469 38.15 25.31 -21.42
N SER A 470 37.09 24.64 -21.00
CA SER A 470 36.79 24.29 -19.61
C SER A 470 35.72 23.19 -19.55
N ASN A 471 35.64 22.46 -18.43
CA ASN A 471 34.68 21.35 -18.28
C ASN A 471 33.21 21.76 -18.51
N HIS A 472 32.82 22.99 -18.14
CA HIS A 472 31.45 23.46 -18.30
C HIS A 472 31.14 23.91 -19.75
N GLU A 473 32.13 24.44 -20.47
CA GLU A 473 31.99 24.75 -21.90
C GLU A 473 31.98 23.47 -22.74
N ALA A 474 32.84 22.50 -22.41
CA ALA A 474 32.82 21.17 -23.01
C ALA A 474 31.45 20.49 -22.84
N LEU A 475 30.88 20.53 -21.63
CA LEU A 475 29.54 19.98 -21.37
C LEU A 475 28.44 20.68 -22.18
N LYS A 476 28.55 22.01 -22.36
CA LYS A 476 27.60 22.80 -23.15
C LYS A 476 27.61 22.34 -24.61
N LEU A 477 28.80 22.23 -25.22
CA LEU A 477 28.95 21.81 -26.62
C LEU A 477 28.45 20.38 -26.84
N ILE A 478 28.73 19.47 -25.91
CA ILE A 478 28.20 18.10 -25.99
C ILE A 478 26.68 18.09 -25.87
N ASN A 479 26.09 18.84 -24.94
CA ASN A 479 24.65 18.93 -24.84
C ASN A 479 23.99 19.49 -26.11
N GLU A 480 24.62 20.49 -26.76
CA GLU A 480 24.15 21.06 -28.04
C GLU A 480 24.21 20.04 -29.19
N MET A 481 25.26 19.21 -29.23
CA MET A 481 25.36 18.11 -30.20
C MET A 481 24.29 17.04 -29.93
N LEU A 482 24.16 16.62 -28.67
CA LEU A 482 23.22 15.58 -28.24
C LEU A 482 21.74 16.01 -28.33
N ASP A 483 21.46 17.31 -28.44
CA ASP A 483 20.10 17.82 -28.65
C ASP A 483 19.49 17.36 -29.98
N GLN A 484 20.32 17.12 -31.00
CA GLN A 484 19.88 16.61 -32.31
C GLN A 484 19.39 15.15 -32.22
N TYR A 485 19.87 14.39 -31.23
CA TYR A 485 19.62 12.96 -31.03
C TYR A 485 18.68 12.68 -29.83
N ARG A 486 17.83 13.65 -29.47
CA ARG A 486 16.99 13.59 -28.26
C ARG A 486 15.99 12.43 -28.25
N THR A 487 15.51 12.00 -29.41
CA THR A 487 14.48 10.95 -29.56
C THR A 487 15.04 9.57 -29.77
N GLN A 488 16.32 9.44 -30.14
CA GLN A 488 16.97 8.15 -30.33
C GLN A 488 17.40 7.59 -28.97
N ASP A 489 17.34 6.28 -28.79
CA ASP A 489 17.71 5.64 -27.53
C ASP A 489 19.23 5.40 -27.45
N GLU A 490 19.87 5.10 -28.58
CA GLU A 490 21.32 4.91 -28.73
C GLU A 490 21.88 5.84 -29.83
N ILE A 491 23.18 6.13 -29.76
CA ILE A 491 23.90 6.98 -30.72
C ILE A 491 25.00 6.14 -31.37
N ASP A 492 25.07 6.17 -32.70
CA ASP A 492 26.11 5.47 -33.44
C ASP A 492 27.42 6.27 -33.46
N PRO A 493 28.60 5.62 -33.32
CA PRO A 493 29.90 6.29 -33.39
C PRO A 493 30.14 7.05 -34.71
N SER A 494 29.50 6.65 -35.81
CA SER A 494 29.60 7.34 -37.10
C SER A 494 29.06 8.76 -37.06
N ASP A 495 28.02 9.01 -36.28
CA ASP A 495 27.39 10.32 -36.17
C ASP A 495 28.31 11.29 -35.44
N ILE A 496 28.95 10.82 -34.37
CA ILE A 496 29.96 11.56 -33.60
C ILE A 496 31.14 11.94 -34.51
N LYS A 497 31.57 11.00 -35.37
CA LYS A 497 32.64 11.25 -36.35
C LYS A 497 32.28 12.39 -37.31
N THR A 498 31.09 12.36 -37.92
CA THR A 498 30.67 13.40 -38.87
C THR A 498 30.58 14.79 -38.23
N TRP A 499 30.10 14.85 -36.98
CA TRP A 499 30.04 16.09 -36.23
C TRP A 499 31.43 16.62 -35.88
N PHE A 500 32.36 15.74 -35.47
CA PHE A 500 33.74 16.11 -35.15
C PHE A 500 34.49 16.66 -36.38
N GLU A 501 34.44 15.95 -37.50
CA GLU A 501 35.11 16.36 -38.75
C GLU A 501 34.55 17.68 -39.31
N SER A 502 33.26 17.97 -39.09
CA SER A 502 32.65 19.24 -39.51
C SER A 502 33.07 20.44 -38.67
N ASN A 503 33.37 20.25 -37.38
CA ASN A 503 33.64 21.34 -36.45
C ASN A 503 35.14 21.53 -36.13
N TYR A 504 35.94 20.46 -36.24
CA TYR A 504 37.34 20.42 -35.85
C TYR A 504 38.20 19.73 -36.92
N GLY A 505 38.16 20.25 -38.15
CA GLY A 505 38.93 19.72 -39.29
C GLY A 505 40.45 19.79 -39.16
N ASP A 506 40.97 20.50 -38.15
CA ASP A 506 42.40 20.65 -37.87
C ASP A 506 42.98 19.53 -36.97
N ALA A 507 42.13 18.69 -36.36
CA ALA A 507 42.54 17.61 -35.45
C ALA A 507 42.33 16.22 -36.09
N ASP A 508 43.30 15.31 -35.93
CA ASP A 508 43.19 13.95 -36.47
C ASP A 508 42.21 13.12 -35.62
N TYR A 509 41.19 12.58 -36.29
CA TYR A 509 40.17 11.73 -35.68
C TYR A 509 40.77 10.49 -35.01
N LEU A 510 41.85 9.91 -35.57
CA LEU A 510 42.48 8.72 -35.01
C LEU A 510 43.27 9.02 -33.74
N ASP A 511 43.77 10.24 -33.57
CA ASP A 511 44.50 10.66 -32.37
C ASP A 511 43.55 10.86 -31.18
N VAL A 512 42.33 11.35 -31.43
CA VAL A 512 41.32 11.60 -30.38
C VAL A 512 40.51 10.36 -30.01
N PHE A 513 40.11 9.54 -30.99
CA PHE A 513 39.19 8.42 -30.77
C PHE A 513 39.87 7.04 -30.81
N GLY A 514 41.16 6.98 -31.14
CA GLY A 514 41.91 5.74 -31.28
C GLY A 514 42.14 4.97 -29.96
N PRO A 515 42.60 3.71 -30.05
CA PRO A 515 42.84 2.83 -28.89
C PRO A 515 44.02 3.24 -28.00
N LYS A 516 44.82 4.22 -28.43
CA LYS A 516 45.93 4.83 -27.66
C LYS A 516 45.76 6.34 -27.51
N SER A 517 44.52 6.80 -27.49
CA SER A 517 44.21 8.22 -27.31
C SER A 517 44.61 8.70 -25.91
N ASP A 518 45.30 9.84 -25.85
CA ASP A 518 45.60 10.53 -24.58
C ASP A 518 44.34 11.11 -23.91
N TYR A 519 43.23 11.15 -24.65
CA TYR A 519 41.93 11.67 -24.22
C TYR A 519 41.06 10.60 -23.55
N ASP A 520 41.55 9.38 -23.44
CA ASP A 520 40.87 8.24 -22.82
C ASP A 520 41.05 8.20 -21.30
N ASN A 521 40.79 9.33 -20.64
CA ASN A 521 40.95 9.49 -19.20
C ASN A 521 39.60 9.43 -18.48
N GLY A 522 39.52 8.67 -17.38
CA GLY A 522 38.32 8.59 -16.54
C GLY A 522 37.41 7.38 -16.76
N ARG A 523 37.85 6.34 -17.50
CA ARG A 523 37.16 5.05 -17.55
C ARG A 523 37.33 4.27 -16.25
N LYS A 524 36.32 4.24 -15.38
CA LYS A 524 36.25 3.31 -14.23
C LYS A 524 34.83 2.98 -13.80
#